data_AF-A0A7X1WQ49-F1
#
_entry.id   AF-A0A7X1WQ49-F1
#
_cell.length_a   1.000
_cell.length_b   1.000
_cell.length_c   1.000
_cell.angle_alpha   90.00
_cell.angle_beta   90.00
_cell.angle_gamma   90.00
#
_symmetry.space_group_name_H-M   'P 1'
#
loop_
_entity.id
_entity.type
_entity.pdbx_description
1 polymer ?
#
loop_
_entity_poly.entity_id
_entity_poly.type
_entity_poly.pdbx_seq_one_letter_code
_entity_poly.pdbx_strand_id
1 'polypeptide(L)'
;AWGLAKEKRTDSATRENIRNPLRFQGQYFDTETGLHYNRYRYYDPQVGRFISKDPIGFADGLNVYAYAPNPVGWVDPLGLAKRGPVPGGQGPHNEVIAQWGREATEAGGTVQSGGGVKRETLISTPGGQKQGRRPDIIIELEDGKKVYGNVGRTKADGTPVLREISAMNDLKTKTTGNDIPDDVQFRAYCPCTPKRAK
;
A
#
# COMPACT_ATOMS: atom_id res chain seq x y z
N ALA A 1 -9.80 -18.89 12.53
CA ALA A 1 -9.96 -19.10 11.08
C ALA A 1 -9.64 -17.85 10.24
N TRP A 2 -9.88 -16.63 10.74
CA TRP A 2 -9.72 -15.38 9.97
C TRP A 2 -8.40 -14.63 10.20
N GLY A 3 -7.31 -15.35 10.45
CA GLY A 3 -5.98 -14.74 10.54
C GLY A 3 -5.63 -14.00 11.83
N LEU A 4 -6.54 -13.88 12.82
CA LEU A 4 -6.20 -13.38 14.15
C LEU A 4 -5.10 -14.25 14.77
N ALA A 5 -3.94 -13.64 15.03
CA ALA A 5 -2.79 -14.31 15.62
C ALA A 5 -2.37 -13.57 16.88
N LYS A 6 -2.18 -14.30 17.97
CA LYS A 6 -1.52 -13.79 19.17
C LYS A 6 -0.02 -14.03 19.03
N GLU A 7 0.77 -12.99 19.27
CA GLU A 7 2.22 -13.13 19.28
C GLU A 7 2.63 -14.08 20.42
N LYS A 8 3.42 -15.09 20.09
CA LYS A 8 4.03 -16.00 21.06
C LYS A 8 5.54 -16.01 20.81
N ARG A 9 6.32 -15.70 21.83
CA ARG A 9 7.78 -15.55 21.76
C ARG A 9 8.43 -16.49 22.75
N THR A 10 9.62 -16.98 22.40
CA THR A 10 10.50 -17.68 23.35
C THR A 10 11.15 -16.67 24.29
N ASP A 11 11.67 -17.13 25.42
CA ASP A 11 12.39 -16.25 26.37
C ASP A 11 13.62 -15.60 25.73
N SER A 12 14.34 -16.35 24.89
CA SER A 12 15.45 -15.84 24.09
C SER A 12 15.01 -14.73 23.13
N ALA A 13 13.93 -14.94 22.36
CA ALA A 13 13.40 -13.93 21.46
C ALA A 13 12.89 -12.70 22.20
N THR A 14 12.36 -12.89 23.42
CA THR A 14 11.93 -11.79 24.29
C THR A 14 13.11 -10.93 24.74
N ARG A 15 14.19 -11.56 25.22
CA ARG A 15 15.42 -10.86 25.64
C ARG A 15 16.06 -10.09 24.48
N GLU A 16 16.13 -10.70 23.31
CA GLU A 16 16.76 -10.10 22.12
C GLU A 16 15.83 -9.17 21.32
N ASN A 17 14.63 -8.88 21.85
CA ASN A 17 13.60 -8.09 21.19
C ASN A 17 13.22 -8.55 19.75
N ILE A 18 13.38 -9.84 19.45
CA ILE A 18 13.06 -10.41 18.14
C ILE A 18 11.55 -10.58 17.99
N ARG A 19 10.98 -9.99 16.93
CA ARG A 19 9.54 -10.04 16.60
C ARG A 19 9.32 -10.63 15.20
N ASN A 20 8.23 -11.37 15.03
CA ASN A 20 7.79 -11.83 13.71
C ASN A 20 6.58 -11.00 13.26
N PRO A 21 6.74 -10.08 12.29
CA PRO A 21 5.62 -9.28 11.78
C PRO A 21 4.76 -10.05 10.78
N LEU A 22 5.17 -11.23 10.30
CA LEU A 22 4.37 -11.99 9.34
C LEU A 22 3.13 -12.57 10.01
N ARG A 23 2.01 -12.49 9.30
CA ARG A 23 0.68 -12.98 9.73
C ARG A 23 0.15 -13.95 8.68
N PHE A 24 -1.16 -14.15 8.68
CA PHE A 24 -1.88 -15.01 7.75
C PHE A 24 -1.41 -14.80 6.30
N GLN A 25 -1.06 -15.90 5.62
CA GLN A 25 -0.65 -15.99 4.22
C GLN A 25 0.10 -14.77 3.63
N GLY A 26 1.14 -14.30 4.33
CA GLY A 26 2.05 -13.26 3.83
C GLY A 26 1.68 -11.82 4.19
N GLN A 27 0.63 -11.61 4.99
CA GLN A 27 0.28 -10.29 5.53
C GLN A 27 1.34 -9.77 6.49
N TYR A 28 1.55 -8.45 6.50
CA TYR A 28 2.45 -7.79 7.45
C TYR A 28 1.63 -7.17 8.59
N PHE A 29 1.97 -7.51 9.82
CA PHE A 29 1.36 -6.92 11.01
C PHE A 29 1.84 -5.50 11.21
N ASP A 30 0.91 -4.57 11.17
CA ASP A 30 1.14 -3.19 11.55
C ASP A 30 0.85 -3.04 13.04
N THR A 31 1.92 -3.07 13.86
CA THR A 31 1.82 -2.99 15.33
C THR A 31 1.17 -1.69 15.81
N GLU A 32 1.25 -0.64 15.01
CA GLU A 32 0.71 0.69 15.34
C GLU A 32 -0.81 0.75 15.18
N THR A 33 -1.34 0.08 14.17
CA THR A 33 -2.79 0.09 13.89
C THR A 33 -3.51 -1.17 14.34
N GLY A 34 -2.77 -2.23 14.67
CA GLY A 34 -3.32 -3.57 14.96
C GLY A 34 -3.85 -4.30 13.73
N LEU A 35 -3.70 -3.71 12.54
CA LEU A 35 -4.23 -4.24 11.28
C LEU A 35 -3.17 -5.03 10.51
N HIS A 36 -3.63 -5.82 9.56
CA HIS A 36 -2.78 -6.63 8.71
C HIS A 36 -2.69 -5.99 7.32
N TYR A 37 -1.51 -5.52 6.95
CA TYR A 37 -1.28 -4.96 5.63
C TYR A 37 -1.18 -6.06 4.59
N ASN A 38 -2.05 -6.00 3.59
CA ASN A 38 -2.12 -6.92 2.47
C ASN A 38 -2.04 -6.12 1.17
N ARG A 39 -0.82 -5.65 0.85
CA ARG A 39 -0.46 -4.83 -0.32
C ARG A 39 -1.43 -3.69 -0.63
N TYR A 40 -2.54 -3.95 -1.32
CA TYR A 40 -3.51 -2.91 -1.69
C TYR A 40 -4.51 -2.55 -0.58
N ARG A 41 -4.69 -3.39 0.44
CA ARG A 41 -5.68 -3.18 1.50
C ARG A 41 -5.17 -3.53 2.88
N TYR A 42 -5.75 -2.88 3.88
CA TYR A 42 -5.62 -3.30 5.27
C TYR A 42 -6.75 -4.26 5.63
N TYR A 43 -6.37 -5.37 6.22
CA TYR A 43 -7.25 -6.43 6.69
C TYR A 43 -7.38 -6.33 8.21
N ASP A 44 -8.62 -6.36 8.68
CA ASP A 44 -8.93 -6.48 10.11
C ASP A 44 -9.15 -7.97 10.43
N PRO A 45 -8.23 -8.61 11.18
CA PRO A 45 -8.35 -10.02 11.53
C PRO A 45 -9.41 -10.29 12.63
N GLN A 46 -9.85 -9.28 13.38
CA GLN A 46 -10.90 -9.45 14.39
C GLN A 46 -12.26 -9.62 13.72
N VAL A 47 -12.51 -8.82 12.68
CA VAL A 47 -13.78 -8.82 11.93
C VAL A 47 -13.74 -9.74 10.71
N GLY A 48 -12.54 -10.11 10.24
CA GLY A 48 -12.34 -11.04 9.13
C GLY A 48 -12.57 -10.42 7.75
N ARG A 49 -12.30 -9.11 7.60
CA ARG A 49 -12.58 -8.37 6.35
C ARG A 49 -11.58 -7.26 6.10
N PHE A 50 -11.52 -6.77 4.87
CA PHE A 50 -10.83 -5.52 4.58
C PHE A 50 -11.61 -4.34 5.13
N ILE A 51 -10.90 -3.31 5.57
CA ILE A 51 -11.51 -2.08 6.11
C ILE A 51 -11.74 -1.01 5.04
N SER A 52 -11.17 -1.20 3.84
CA SER A 52 -11.46 -0.41 2.66
C SER A 52 -12.18 -1.28 1.63
N LYS A 53 -13.05 -0.66 0.82
CA LYS A 53 -13.67 -1.31 -0.33
C LYS A 53 -12.59 -1.83 -1.28
N ASP A 54 -12.90 -2.91 -1.98
CA ASP A 54 -12.07 -3.44 -3.03
C ASP A 54 -11.87 -2.36 -4.11
N PRO A 55 -10.62 -1.99 -4.42
CA PRO A 55 -10.26 -1.23 -5.61
C PRO A 55 -11.04 -1.63 -6.86
N ILE A 56 -11.24 -2.92 -7.12
CA ILE A 56 -11.91 -3.37 -8.35
C ILE A 56 -13.45 -3.38 -8.25
N GLY A 57 -14.01 -2.86 -7.14
CA GLY A 57 -15.43 -2.73 -6.93
C GLY A 57 -16.15 -4.08 -6.92
N PHE A 58 -17.28 -4.17 -7.59
CA PHE A 58 -18.09 -5.40 -7.65
C PHE A 58 -17.54 -6.47 -8.61
N ALA A 59 -16.42 -6.21 -9.28
CA ALA A 59 -15.81 -7.18 -10.19
C ALA A 59 -15.39 -8.47 -9.49
N ASP A 60 -15.15 -8.42 -8.18
CA ASP A 60 -14.82 -9.56 -7.32
C ASP A 60 -16.05 -10.16 -6.59
N GLY A 61 -17.24 -9.62 -6.86
CA GLY A 61 -18.48 -10.04 -6.23
C GLY A 61 -19.15 -8.93 -5.43
N LEU A 62 -20.32 -9.23 -4.87
CA LEU A 62 -21.18 -8.22 -4.23
C LEU A 62 -20.60 -7.64 -2.93
N ASN A 63 -19.69 -8.38 -2.27
CA ASN A 63 -19.08 -7.94 -1.02
C ASN A 63 -17.68 -7.37 -1.23
N VAL A 64 -17.63 -6.06 -1.49
CA VAL A 64 -16.38 -5.31 -1.71
C VAL A 64 -15.45 -5.25 -0.50
N TYR A 65 -15.83 -5.76 0.68
CA TYR A 65 -14.96 -5.81 1.85
C TYR A 65 -14.43 -7.23 2.14
N ALA A 66 -14.85 -8.23 1.37
CA ALA A 66 -14.49 -9.61 1.62
C ALA A 66 -12.99 -9.86 1.43
N TYR A 67 -12.40 -10.69 2.30
CA TYR A 67 -11.02 -11.18 2.15
C TYR A 67 -10.91 -12.30 1.12
N ALA A 68 -11.73 -13.33 1.29
CA ALA A 68 -11.88 -14.42 0.35
C ALA A 68 -13.22 -15.11 0.64
N PRO A 69 -13.84 -15.78 -0.35
CA PRO A 69 -15.06 -16.56 -0.13
C PRO A 69 -14.89 -17.64 0.94
N ASN A 70 -13.69 -18.23 1.03
CA ASN A 70 -13.34 -19.18 2.09
C ASN A 70 -11.84 -19.06 2.45
N PRO A 71 -11.48 -18.56 3.64
CA PRO A 71 -10.09 -18.29 4.03
C PRO A 71 -9.25 -19.56 4.30
N VAL A 72 -9.87 -20.75 4.32
CA VAL A 72 -9.18 -22.03 4.52
C VAL A 72 -8.68 -22.61 3.20
N GLY A 73 -9.45 -22.42 2.11
CA GLY A 73 -9.11 -22.93 0.77
C GLY A 73 -8.62 -21.86 -0.20
N TRP A 74 -8.83 -20.58 0.12
CA TRP A 74 -8.52 -19.45 -0.76
C TRP A 74 -7.62 -18.43 -0.07
N VAL A 75 -6.72 -17.87 -0.87
CA VAL A 75 -5.77 -16.83 -0.47
C VAL A 75 -6.01 -15.62 -1.35
N ASP A 76 -5.94 -14.43 -0.75
CA ASP A 76 -5.80 -13.18 -1.49
C ASP A 76 -4.41 -12.58 -1.22
N PRO A 77 -3.37 -12.94 -2.00
CA PRO A 77 -1.99 -12.49 -1.79
C PRO A 77 -1.78 -11.01 -2.10
N LEU A 78 -2.71 -10.38 -2.82
CA LEU A 78 -2.60 -8.98 -3.24
C LEU A 78 -3.49 -8.05 -2.42
N GLY A 79 -4.47 -8.59 -1.70
CA GLY A 79 -5.58 -7.77 -1.24
C GLY A 79 -6.49 -7.35 -2.40
N LEU A 80 -6.53 -8.11 -3.50
CA LEU A 80 -7.39 -7.96 -4.66
C LEU A 80 -7.75 -9.39 -5.07
N ALA A 81 -8.95 -9.88 -4.75
CA ALA A 81 -9.25 -11.26 -5.14
C ALA A 81 -9.30 -11.33 -6.69
N LYS A 82 -8.42 -12.19 -7.20
CA LYS A 82 -7.96 -12.36 -8.58
C LYS A 82 -8.01 -11.11 -9.48
N ARG A 83 -6.92 -10.33 -9.45
CA ARG A 83 -6.02 -10.00 -10.58
C ARG A 83 -5.01 -8.96 -10.10
N GLY A 84 -3.83 -8.91 -10.74
CA GLY A 84 -2.78 -7.93 -10.45
C GLY A 84 -3.26 -6.48 -10.60
N PRO A 85 -2.42 -5.47 -10.24
CA PRO A 85 -2.78 -4.05 -10.25
C PRO A 85 -3.57 -3.67 -11.50
N VAL A 86 -4.84 -3.28 -11.29
CA VAL A 86 -5.75 -2.88 -12.37
C VAL A 86 -5.86 -1.35 -12.34
N PRO A 87 -5.60 -0.67 -13.46
CA PRO A 87 -5.96 0.73 -13.64
C PRO A 87 -7.45 0.97 -13.30
N GLY A 88 -7.78 2.10 -12.67
CA GLY A 88 -9.17 2.48 -12.40
C GLY A 88 -9.79 1.91 -11.11
N GLY A 89 -8.97 1.62 -10.09
CA GLY A 89 -9.52 1.20 -8.79
C GLY A 89 -10.29 2.32 -8.07
N GLN A 90 -11.35 2.00 -7.32
CA GLN A 90 -12.31 2.95 -6.71
C GLN A 90 -12.20 3.10 -5.18
N GLY A 91 -11.11 2.64 -4.56
CA GLY A 91 -10.89 2.82 -3.12
C GLY A 91 -10.29 4.20 -2.78
N PRO A 92 -10.44 4.72 -1.54
CA PRO A 92 -9.90 6.02 -1.13
C PRO A 92 -8.39 6.20 -1.41
N HIS A 93 -7.61 5.13 -1.30
CA HIS A 93 -6.20 5.12 -1.68
C HIS A 93 -6.00 5.37 -3.19
N ASN A 94 -6.75 4.69 -4.04
CA ASN A 94 -6.66 4.83 -5.50
C ASN A 94 -7.21 6.17 -5.98
N GLU A 95 -8.22 6.72 -5.32
CA GLU A 95 -8.74 8.06 -5.61
C GLU A 95 -7.65 9.11 -5.45
N VAL A 96 -6.87 9.03 -4.37
CA VAL A 96 -5.72 9.93 -4.13
C VAL A 96 -4.64 9.71 -5.19
N ILE A 97 -4.33 8.47 -5.56
CA ILE A 97 -3.35 8.16 -6.62
C ILE A 97 -3.81 8.71 -7.97
N ALA A 98 -5.07 8.50 -8.34
CA ALA A 98 -5.64 8.97 -9.60
C ALA A 98 -5.75 10.50 -9.64
N GLN A 99 -6.09 11.13 -8.51
CA GLN A 99 -6.07 12.58 -8.37
C GLN A 99 -4.65 13.12 -8.54
N TRP A 100 -3.65 12.49 -7.93
CA TRP A 100 -2.26 12.87 -8.11
C TRP A 100 -1.81 12.75 -9.57
N GLY A 101 -2.21 11.67 -10.25
CA GLY A 101 -1.96 11.52 -11.68
C GLY A 101 -2.56 12.66 -12.52
N ARG A 102 -3.81 13.04 -12.25
CA ARG A 102 -4.45 14.18 -12.95
C ARG A 102 -3.74 15.49 -12.69
N GLU A 103 -3.46 15.81 -11.44
CA GLU A 103 -2.75 17.04 -11.05
C GLU A 103 -1.36 17.12 -11.70
N ALA A 104 -0.64 15.99 -11.77
CA ALA A 104 0.65 15.92 -12.43
C ALA A 104 0.54 16.22 -13.94
N THR A 105 -0.48 15.64 -14.61
CA THR A 105 -0.73 15.89 -16.03
C THR A 105 -1.22 17.30 -16.32
N GLU A 106 -2.08 17.87 -15.47
CA GLU A 106 -2.54 19.26 -15.57
C GLU A 106 -1.39 20.26 -15.37
N ALA A 107 -0.40 19.91 -14.54
CA ALA A 107 0.84 20.67 -14.37
C ALA A 107 1.90 20.40 -15.47
N GLY A 108 1.54 19.68 -16.55
CA GLY A 108 2.41 19.41 -17.69
C GLY A 108 3.35 18.20 -17.53
N GLY A 109 3.34 17.54 -16.38
CA GLY A 109 4.11 16.32 -16.12
C GLY A 109 3.50 15.08 -16.78
N THR A 110 4.33 14.05 -16.97
CA THR A 110 3.92 12.76 -17.52
C THR A 110 3.94 11.67 -16.45
N VAL A 111 2.84 10.95 -16.29
CA VAL A 111 2.79 9.75 -15.44
C VAL A 111 3.50 8.61 -16.16
N GLN A 112 4.65 8.16 -15.66
CA GLN A 112 5.43 7.06 -16.24
C GLN A 112 4.96 5.69 -15.75
N SER A 113 4.55 5.58 -14.49
CA SER A 113 4.06 4.34 -13.88
C SER A 113 3.02 4.65 -12.81
N GLY A 114 2.08 3.73 -12.58
CA GLY A 114 1.03 3.88 -11.57
C GLY A 114 0.06 5.03 -11.89
N GLY A 115 -0.28 5.84 -10.88
CA GLY A 115 -1.16 7.01 -11.06
C GLY A 115 -2.61 6.65 -11.37
N GLY A 116 -3.02 5.41 -11.07
CA GLY A 116 -4.38 4.90 -11.33
C GLY A 116 -4.67 4.64 -12.81
N VAL A 117 -3.75 4.98 -13.71
CA VAL A 117 -3.88 4.89 -15.17
C VAL A 117 -2.92 3.89 -15.79
N LYS A 118 -1.72 3.73 -15.22
CA LYS A 118 -0.69 2.79 -15.66
C LYS A 118 -0.46 1.73 -14.59
N ARG A 119 0.15 0.62 -14.99
CA ARG A 119 0.59 -0.43 -14.06
C ARG A 119 1.79 0.08 -13.26
N GLU A 120 1.83 -0.23 -11.97
CA GLU A 120 2.98 0.05 -11.11
C GLU A 120 4.20 -0.79 -11.48
N THR A 121 5.33 -0.13 -11.62
CA THR A 121 6.64 -0.73 -11.86
C THR A 121 7.33 -1.10 -10.54
N LEU A 122 8.02 -2.24 -10.54
CA LEU A 122 8.90 -2.63 -9.43
C LEU A 122 10.25 -1.94 -9.62
N ILE A 123 10.62 -1.12 -8.64
CA ILE A 123 11.92 -0.46 -8.55
C ILE A 123 12.82 -1.30 -7.65
N SER A 124 14.03 -1.58 -8.13
CA SER A 124 15.05 -2.29 -7.36
C SER A 124 15.61 -1.37 -6.27
N THR A 125 15.65 -1.86 -5.04
CA THR A 125 16.18 -1.11 -3.88
C THR A 125 17.17 -1.98 -3.11
N PRO A 126 18.31 -2.35 -3.72
CA PRO A 126 19.29 -3.23 -3.11
C PRO A 126 19.79 -2.69 -1.77
N GLY A 127 19.76 -3.53 -0.73
CA GLY A 127 20.16 -3.13 0.62
C GLY A 127 19.17 -2.23 1.35
N GLY A 128 17.97 -2.03 0.80
CA GLY A 128 16.83 -1.48 1.54
C GLY A 128 16.18 -2.51 2.47
N GLN A 129 15.22 -2.03 3.27
CA GLN A 129 14.36 -2.91 4.09
C GLN A 129 13.59 -3.91 3.22
N LYS A 130 13.31 -3.55 1.96
CA LYS A 130 12.95 -4.50 0.91
C LYS A 130 13.91 -4.36 -0.27
N GLN A 131 14.18 -5.48 -0.94
CA GLN A 131 15.00 -5.53 -2.15
C GLN A 131 14.32 -4.91 -3.38
N GLY A 132 13.02 -4.60 -3.28
CA GLY A 132 12.32 -3.83 -4.28
C GLY A 132 11.06 -3.16 -3.72
N ARG A 133 10.75 -1.99 -4.25
CA ARG A 133 9.60 -1.16 -3.89
C ARG A 133 8.78 -0.86 -5.14
N ARG A 134 7.47 -0.73 -4.98
CA ARG A 134 6.56 -0.32 -6.06
C ARG A 134 5.95 1.01 -5.64
N PRO A 135 6.47 2.14 -6.14
CA PRO A 135 5.80 3.42 -5.95
C PRO A 135 4.40 3.37 -6.55
N ASP A 136 3.45 4.04 -5.90
CA ASP A 136 2.06 4.10 -6.36
C ASP A 136 1.91 5.00 -7.60
N ILE A 137 2.84 5.94 -7.77
CA ILE A 137 2.97 6.77 -8.96
C ILE A 137 4.43 7.13 -9.22
N ILE A 138 4.83 7.17 -10.49
CA ILE A 138 6.09 7.75 -10.95
C ILE A 138 5.73 8.84 -11.96
N ILE A 139 6.20 10.05 -11.70
CA ILE A 139 5.95 11.23 -12.53
C ILE A 139 7.29 11.71 -13.06
N GLU A 140 7.32 12.09 -14.32
CA GLU A 140 8.37 12.92 -14.89
C GLU A 140 7.80 14.32 -15.12
N LEU A 141 8.36 15.33 -14.47
CA LEU A 141 7.93 16.71 -14.60
C LEU A 141 8.43 17.31 -15.93
N GLU A 142 7.90 18.47 -16.33
CA GLU A 142 8.30 19.15 -17.56
C GLU A 142 9.81 19.46 -17.62
N ASP A 143 10.44 19.69 -16.46
CA ASP A 143 11.88 19.92 -16.33
C ASP A 143 12.73 18.64 -16.36
N GLY A 144 12.10 17.49 -16.58
CA GLY A 144 12.74 16.16 -16.63
C GLY A 144 12.94 15.52 -15.25
N LYS A 145 12.56 16.17 -14.14
CA LYS A 145 12.72 15.59 -12.81
C LYS A 145 11.77 14.42 -12.59
N LYS A 146 12.28 13.35 -11.97
CA LYS A 146 11.51 12.16 -11.59
C LYS A 146 11.04 12.25 -10.15
N VAL A 147 9.73 12.18 -9.95
CA VAL A 147 9.10 12.14 -8.63
C VAL A 147 8.47 10.78 -8.42
N TYR A 148 8.85 10.10 -7.33
CA TYR A 148 8.22 8.85 -6.91
C TYR A 148 7.23 9.14 -5.78
N GLY A 149 5.98 8.74 -5.98
CA GLY A 149 4.92 8.97 -5.02
C GLY A 149 4.46 7.70 -4.33
N ASN A 150 4.35 7.78 -3.00
CA ASN A 150 3.67 6.79 -2.18
C ASN A 150 2.40 7.39 -1.59
N VAL A 151 1.32 6.62 -1.59
CA VAL A 151 0.05 6.98 -0.97
C VAL A 151 -0.22 6.03 0.18
N GLY A 152 -0.34 6.55 1.39
CA GLY A 152 -0.38 5.70 2.57
C GLY A 152 -1.20 6.23 3.71
N ARG A 153 -1.12 5.51 4.83
CA ARG A 153 -1.76 5.93 6.08
C ARG A 153 -0.83 6.77 6.91
N THR A 154 -1.45 7.63 7.71
CA THR A 154 -0.80 8.38 8.76
C THR A 154 -1.32 7.94 10.12
N LYS A 155 -0.54 8.23 11.16
CA LYS A 155 -1.01 8.19 12.54
C LYS A 155 -1.98 9.34 12.79
N ALA A 156 -2.51 9.41 14.01
CA ALA A 156 -3.39 10.49 14.45
C ALA A 156 -2.73 11.88 14.36
N ASP A 157 -1.40 11.95 14.49
CA ASP A 157 -0.62 13.18 14.39
C ASP A 157 -0.28 13.60 12.95
N GLY A 158 -0.73 12.84 11.94
CA GLY A 158 -0.47 13.11 10.52
C GLY A 158 0.87 12.57 10.01
N THR A 159 1.71 11.96 10.85
CA THR A 159 2.96 11.34 10.39
C THR A 159 2.68 10.03 9.64
N PRO A 160 3.39 9.71 8.54
CA PRO A 160 3.23 8.43 7.87
C PRO A 160 3.57 7.26 8.80
N VAL A 161 2.83 6.15 8.68
CA VAL A 161 3.14 4.94 9.45
C VAL A 161 4.53 4.40 9.10
N LEU A 162 5.18 3.68 10.02
CA LEU A 162 6.58 3.23 9.89
C LEU A 162 6.88 2.49 8.57
N ARG A 163 5.92 1.70 8.07
CA ARG A 163 6.10 0.98 6.79
C ARG A 163 6.20 1.92 5.59
N GLU A 164 5.51 3.06 5.61
CA GLU A 164 5.54 4.06 4.54
C GLU A 164 6.83 4.87 4.62
N ILE A 165 7.27 5.21 5.84
CA ILE A 165 8.59 5.82 6.07
C ILE A 165 9.68 4.91 5.53
N SER A 166 9.62 3.60 5.84
CA SER A 166 10.58 2.62 5.32
C SER A 166 10.51 2.49 3.79
N ALA A 167 9.32 2.51 3.19
CA ALA A 167 9.18 2.48 1.73
C ALA A 167 9.82 3.69 1.06
N MET A 168 9.55 4.89 1.58
CA MET A 168 10.14 6.12 1.08
C MET A 168 11.66 6.15 1.25
N ASN A 169 12.17 5.70 2.39
CA ASN A 169 13.62 5.68 2.63
C ASN A 169 14.34 4.73 1.67
N ASP A 170 13.77 3.55 1.39
CA ASP A 170 14.31 2.64 0.39
C ASP A 170 14.32 3.31 -1.00
N LEU A 171 13.23 3.96 -1.39
CA LEU A 171 13.13 4.67 -2.67
C LEU A 171 14.08 5.88 -2.77
N LYS A 172 14.32 6.58 -1.67
CA LYS A 172 15.22 7.75 -1.64
C LYS A 172 16.70 7.38 -1.68
N THR A 173 17.07 6.27 -1.02
CA THR A 173 18.48 6.02 -0.68
C THR A 173 19.07 4.76 -1.29
N LYS A 174 18.23 3.88 -1.85
CA LYS A 174 18.64 2.54 -2.30
C LYS A 174 18.34 2.26 -3.77
N THR A 175 17.67 3.16 -4.46
CA THR A 175 17.48 3.08 -5.93
C THR A 175 18.81 3.31 -6.64
N THR A 176 18.99 2.69 -7.80
CA THR A 176 20.24 2.78 -8.58
C THR A 176 19.96 3.03 -10.06
N GLY A 177 20.96 3.56 -10.77
CA GLY A 177 20.88 3.79 -12.22
C GLY A 177 19.81 4.79 -12.62
N ASN A 178 19.07 4.49 -13.69
CA ASN A 178 18.04 5.36 -14.25
C ASN A 178 16.77 5.47 -13.37
N ASP A 179 16.67 4.64 -12.33
CA ASP A 179 15.52 4.58 -11.43
C ASP A 179 15.72 5.43 -10.16
N ILE A 180 16.77 6.26 -10.09
CA ILE A 180 16.97 7.21 -8.99
C ILE A 180 15.98 8.36 -9.15
N PRO A 181 15.07 8.59 -8.19
CA PRO A 181 14.17 9.74 -8.22
C PRO A 181 14.90 11.01 -7.76
N ASP A 182 14.51 12.15 -8.32
CA ASP A 182 14.90 13.47 -7.83
C ASP A 182 14.16 13.83 -6.52
N ASP A 183 12.93 13.34 -6.38
CA ASP A 183 12.14 13.51 -5.16
C ASP A 183 11.26 12.28 -4.87
N VAL A 184 11.03 12.03 -3.59
CA VAL A 184 10.08 11.01 -3.14
C VAL A 184 9.07 11.65 -2.19
N GLN A 185 7.83 11.65 -2.65
CA GLN A 185 6.71 12.35 -2.02
C GLN A 185 5.71 11.37 -1.42
N PHE A 186 4.95 11.86 -0.45
CA PHE A 186 3.91 11.09 0.23
C PHE A 186 2.58 11.84 0.22
N ARG A 187 1.49 11.10 -0.02
CA ARG A 187 0.14 11.61 0.23
C ARG A 187 -0.60 10.67 1.18
N ALA A 188 -1.22 11.26 2.19
CA ALA A 188 -2.10 10.50 3.05
C ALA A 188 -3.41 10.20 2.32
N TYR A 189 -3.95 9.00 2.50
CA TYR A 189 -5.37 8.77 2.23
C TYR A 189 -6.10 8.60 3.56
N CYS A 190 -7.16 9.37 3.75
CA CYS A 190 -8.01 9.24 4.92
C CYS A 190 -9.18 8.30 4.59
N PRO A 191 -9.40 7.19 5.32
CA PRO A 191 -10.62 6.41 5.19
C PRO A 191 -11.85 7.16 5.74
N CYS A 192 -11.65 8.29 6.42
CA CYS A 192 -12.65 9.04 7.15
C CYS A 192 -12.93 10.41 6.48
N THR A 193 -13.39 10.44 5.24
CA THR A 193 -14.24 11.56 4.81
C THR A 193 -15.69 11.18 5.11
N PRO A 194 -16.41 11.94 5.97
CA PRO A 194 -17.86 11.89 5.91
C PRO A 194 -18.24 12.31 4.50
N LYS A 195 -19.06 11.48 3.82
CA LYS A 195 -19.69 11.88 2.57
C LYS A 195 -20.23 13.30 2.76
N ARG A 196 -19.88 14.23 1.87
CA ARG A 196 -20.56 15.53 1.83
C ARG A 196 -22.06 15.26 1.88
N ALA A 197 -22.70 15.75 2.92
CA ALA A 197 -24.16 15.74 2.99
C ALA A 197 -24.64 16.51 1.74
N LYS A 198 -25.39 15.82 0.89
CA LYS A 198 -26.27 16.46 -0.09
C LYS A 198 -27.59 16.77 0.61
#